data_AF-A0A355T1U2-F1
#
_entry.id   AF-A0A355T1U2-F1
#
_cell.length_a   1.000
_cell.length_b   1.000
_cell.length_c   1.000
_cell.angle_alpha   90.00
_cell.angle_beta   90.00
_cell.angle_gamma   90.00
#
_symmetry.space_group_name_H-M   'P 1'
#
loop_
_entity.id
_entity.type
_entity.pdbx_description
1 polymer ?
#
loop_
_entity_poly.entity_id
_entity_poly.type
_entity_poly.pdbx_seq_one_letter_code
_entity_poly.pdbx_strand_id
1 'polypeptide(L)' 'SELIAQVTWETPKDLLPGVYRIRHFGLATVQSGDHKRFEGTSASFQVDN' A
#
# COMPACT_ATOMS: atom_id res chain seq x y z
N SER A 1 14.43 4.35 -14.74
CA SER A 1 13.78 4.99 -13.59
C SER A 1 12.72 4.03 -13.06
N GLU A 2 12.63 3.86 -11.76
CA GLU A 2 11.56 3.09 -11.14
C GLU A 2 10.44 4.04 -10.68
N LEU A 3 9.19 3.62 -10.83
CA LEU A 3 8.04 4.33 -10.28
C LEU A 3 7.76 3.76 -8.89
N ILE A 4 8.00 4.55 -7.85
CA ILE A 4 7.83 4.14 -6.46
C ILE A 4 6.59 4.82 -5.89
N ALA A 5 5.68 4.02 -5.34
CA ALA A 5 4.55 4.51 -4.54
C ALA A 5 4.91 4.42 -3.05
N GLN A 6 5.07 5.57 -2.40
CA GLN A 6 5.27 5.65 -0.96
C GLN A 6 3.93 5.88 -0.26
N VAL A 7 3.61 5.01 0.70
CA VAL A 7 2.39 5.12 1.52
C VAL A 7 2.81 5.32 2.96
N THR A 8 2.37 6.44 3.55
CA THR A 8 2.55 6.73 4.98
C THR A 8 1.18 6.68 5.64
N TRP A 9 1.10 5.98 6.77
CA TRP A 9 -0.10 5.95 7.60
C TRP A 9 0.23 6.52 8.98
N GLU A 10 -0.34 7.70 9.27
CA GLU A 10 -0.35 8.25 10.62
C GLU A 10 -1.54 7.68 11.37
N THR A 11 -1.25 6.87 12.38
CA THR A 11 -2.28 6.16 13.15
C THR A 11 -2.96 7.10 14.14
N PRO A 12 -4.29 7.04 14.30
CA PRO A 12 -4.98 7.81 15.34
C PRO A 12 -4.64 7.26 16.73
N LYS A 13 -4.76 8.09 17.78
CA LYS A 13 -4.37 7.74 19.16
C LYS A 13 -5.21 6.62 19.78
N ASP A 14 -6.40 6.40 19.26
CA ASP A 14 -7.37 5.38 19.68
C ASP A 14 -7.38 4.17 18.75
N LEU A 15 -6.36 4.02 17.89
CA LEU A 15 -6.21 2.84 17.07
C LEU A 15 -6.13 1.61 17.97
N LEU A 16 -7.00 0.64 17.70
CA LEU A 16 -7.00 -0.61 18.45
C LEU A 16 -5.72 -1.41 18.15
N PRO A 17 -5.11 -2.06 19.16
CA PRO A 17 -4.03 -3.01 18.92
C PRO A 17 -4.47 -4.14 17.98
N GLY A 18 -3.55 -4.60 17.15
CA GLY A 18 -3.83 -5.68 16.20
C GLY A 18 -2.78 -5.84 15.12
N VAL A 19 -3.02 -6.82 14.24
CA VAL A 19 -2.17 -7.06 13.07
C VAL A 19 -2.75 -6.31 11.87
N TYR A 20 -1.97 -5.38 11.34
CA TYR A 20 -2.33 -4.55 10.20
C TYR A 20 -1.43 -4.84 9.00
N ARG A 21 -1.87 -4.38 7.82
CA ARG A 21 -1.06 -4.35 6.59
C ARG A 21 -1.57 -3.24 5.68
N ILE A 22 -0.71 -2.74 4.81
CA ILE A 22 -1.06 -1.73 3.81
C ILE A 22 -1.26 -2.42 2.46
N ARG A 23 -2.35 -2.07 1.76
CA ARG A 23 -2.61 -2.51 0.38
C ARG A 23 -2.67 -1.30 -0.53
N HIS A 24 -1.89 -1.34 -1.60
CA HIS A 24 -1.86 -0.33 -2.66
C HIS A 24 -2.50 -0.90 -3.92
N PHE A 25 -3.34 -0.10 -4.58
CA PHE A 25 -3.95 -0.44 -5.86
C PHE A 25 -3.56 0.63 -6.87
N GLY A 26 -3.05 0.22 -8.03
CA GLY A 26 -2.56 1.12 -9.06
C GLY A 26 -2.99 0.73 -10.46
N LEU A 27 -2.78 1.66 -11.38
CA LEU A 27 -2.99 1.50 -12.81
C LEU A 27 -1.71 1.93 -13.53
N ALA A 28 -1.13 1.04 -14.34
CA ALA A 28 0.07 1.32 -15.11
C ALA A 28 -0.26 1.37 -16.60
N THR A 29 0.28 2.35 -17.31
CA THR A 29 0.29 2.35 -18.78
C THR A 29 1.47 1.52 -19.25
N VAL A 30 1.21 0.45 -20.01
CA VAL A 30 2.26 -0.42 -20.55
C VAL A 30 2.67 0.01 -21.96
N GLN A 31 3.72 -0.60 -22.53
CA GLN A 31 4.27 -0.19 -23.83
C GLN A 31 3.24 -0.21 -24.98
N SER A 32 2.21 -1.05 -24.91
CA SER A 32 1.12 -1.08 -25.90
C SER A 32 0.18 0.14 -25.83
N GLY A 33 0.32 0.98 -24.80
CA GLY A 33 -0.64 2.05 -24.49
C GLY A 33 -1.81 1.59 -23.61
N ASP A 34 -1.94 0.28 -23.36
CA ASP A 34 -3.00 -0.25 -22.51
C ASP A 34 -2.79 0.09 -21.04
N HIS A 35 -3.90 0.16 -20.30
CA HIS A 35 -3.89 0.32 -18.85
C HIS A 35 -4.02 -1.04 -18.15
N LYS A 36 -3.04 -1.38 -17.32
CA LYS A 36 -3.03 -2.62 -16.52
C LYS A 36 -3.14 -2.30 -15.03
N ARG A 37 -4.10 -2.93 -14.35
CA ARG A 37 -4.21 -2.85 -12.89
C ARG A 37 -3.12 -3.66 -12.22
N PHE A 38 -2.64 -3.16 -11.09
CA PHE A 38 -1.73 -3.91 -10.21
C PHE A 38 -2.07 -3.62 -8.75
N GLU A 39 -1.62 -4.51 -7.89
CA GLU A 39 -1.72 -4.35 -6.44
C GLU A 39 -0.41 -4.72 -5.76
N GLY A 40 -0.14 -4.05 -4.65
CA GLY A 40 0.96 -4.36 -3.74
C GLY A 40 0.40 -4.51 -2.33
N THR A 41 0.88 -5.50 -1.60
CA THR A 41 0.51 -5.70 -0.20
C THR A 41 1.79 -5.76 0.63
N SER A 42 1.89 -4.93 1.68
CA SER A 42 3.02 -4.98 2.60
C SER A 42 3.03 -6.30 3.38
N ALA A 43 4.15 -6.62 4.01
CA ALA A 43 4.14 -7.55 5.12
C ALA A 43 3.15 -7.07 6.20
N SER A 44 2.58 -8.01 6.95
CA SER A 44 1.82 -7.68 8.14
C SER A 44 2.73 -7.11 9.22
N PHE A 45 2.20 -6.19 10.03
CA PHE A 45 2.89 -5.61 11.18
C PHE A 45 1.95 -5.53 12.37
N GLN A 46 2.50 -5.73 13.56
CA GLN A 46 1.79 -5.59 14.83
C GLN A 46 1.72 -4.10 15.19
N VAL A 47 0.54 -3.64 15.57
CA VAL A 47 0.33 -2.35 16.23
C VAL A 47 -0.06 -2.65 17.67
N ASP A 48 0.71 -2.10 18.59
CA ASP A 48 0.47 -2.17 20.03
C ASP A 48 0.17 -0.76 20.57
N ASN A 49 -0.34 -0.69 21.80
CA ASN A 49 -0.59 0.58 22.52
C ASN A 49 0.68 1.15 23.15
#